data_AF-A0A4R3M6P8-F1
#
_entry.id   AF-A0A4R3M6P8-F1
#
_cell.length_a   1.000
_cell.length_b   1.000
_cell.length_c   1.000
_cell.angle_alpha   90.00
_cell.angle_beta   90.00
_cell.angle_gamma   90.00
#
_symmetry.space_group_name_H-M   'P 1'
#
loop_
_entity.id
_entity.type
_entity.pdbx_description
1 polymer ?
#
loop_
_entity_poly.entity_id
_entity_poly.type
_entity_poly.pdbx_seq_one_letter_code
_entity_poly.pdbx_strand_id
1 'polypeptide(L)'
;MTKPSSLNTLIDLAQNSADGAARQLQELNSTRRDAEQQLATLQVYRRDYTERLQKTMSHGLSASNYHNFRQFIVTLDEAISLQNKALVQIKTKLESGREYWYEKKRRLNSYMTLLSRQARQQAESDNRSEQRTNDEISANLLRRTDKTY
;
A
#
# COMPACT_ATOMS: atom_id res chain seq x y z
N MET A 1 -8.81 31.97 -16.18
CA MET A 1 -8.40 30.62 -15.72
C MET A 1 -8.54 30.58 -14.21
N THR A 2 -9.53 29.85 -13.69
CA THR A 2 -9.75 29.67 -12.25
C THR A 2 -8.58 28.88 -11.67
N LYS A 3 -7.87 29.46 -10.69
CA LYS A 3 -6.81 28.74 -9.96
C LYS A 3 -7.41 27.46 -9.37
N PRO A 4 -6.73 26.30 -9.46
CA PRO A 4 -7.20 25.10 -8.78
C PRO A 4 -7.44 25.44 -7.31
N SER A 5 -8.62 25.07 -6.80
CA SER A 5 -8.95 25.22 -5.38
C SER A 5 -7.80 24.62 -4.55
N SER A 6 -7.36 25.33 -3.51
CA SER A 6 -6.29 24.84 -2.61
C SER A 6 -6.58 23.43 -2.08
N LEU A 7 -7.86 23.06 -1.96
CA LEU A 7 -8.31 21.72 -1.60
C LEU A 7 -7.97 20.66 -2.66
N ASN A 8 -8.08 20.96 -3.95
CA ASN A 8 -7.70 20.03 -5.02
C ASN A 8 -6.20 19.74 -4.97
N THR A 9 -5.36 20.76 -4.77
CA THR A 9 -3.93 20.56 -4.59
C THR A 9 -3.61 19.70 -3.37
N LEU A 10 -4.33 19.88 -2.26
CA LEU A 10 -4.17 19.03 -1.07
C LEU A 10 -4.59 17.58 -1.33
N ILE A 11 -5.63 17.36 -2.14
CA ILE A 11 -6.05 16.02 -2.57
C ILE A 11 -4.97 15.36 -3.41
N ASP A 12 -4.43 16.05 -4.42
CA ASP A 12 -3.38 15.53 -5.29
C ASP A 12 -2.13 15.13 -4.48
N LEU A 13 -1.71 15.99 -3.54
CA LEU A 13 -0.59 15.70 -2.65
C LEU A 13 -0.86 14.49 -1.73
N ALA A 14 -2.07 14.38 -1.18
CA ALA A 14 -2.45 13.26 -0.33
C ALA A 14 -2.56 11.94 -1.12
N GLN A 15 -3.06 12.00 -2.36
CA GLN A 15 -3.15 10.87 -3.28
C GLN A 15 -1.74 10.36 -3.62
N ASN A 16 -0.85 11.26 -4.07
CA ASN A 16 0.54 10.93 -4.36
C ASN A 16 1.26 10.32 -3.16
N SER A 17 0.98 10.82 -1.95
CA SER A 17 1.54 10.27 -0.71
C SER A 17 1.02 8.86 -0.41
N ALA A 18 -0.29 8.63 -0.57
CA ALA A 18 -0.90 7.30 -0.37
C ALA A 18 -0.39 6.28 -1.40
N ASP A 19 -0.24 6.68 -2.65
CA ASP A 19 0.27 5.83 -3.73
C ASP A 19 1.78 5.55 -3.56
N GLY A 20 2.55 6.52 -3.06
CA GLY A 20 3.93 6.32 -2.64
C GLY A 20 4.05 5.26 -1.55
N ALA A 21 3.24 5.35 -0.49
CA ALA A 21 3.20 4.36 0.58
C ALA A 21 2.76 2.97 0.09
N ALA A 22 1.80 2.91 -0.83
CA ALA A 22 1.36 1.64 -1.44
C ALA A 22 2.49 0.97 -2.24
N ARG A 23 3.27 1.74 -3.01
CA ARG A 23 4.43 1.22 -3.76
C ARG A 23 5.51 0.66 -2.83
N GLN A 24 5.81 1.36 -1.74
CA GLN A 24 6.75 0.86 -0.72
C GLN A 24 6.29 -0.47 -0.10
N LEU A 25 4.99 -0.61 0.19
CA LEU A 25 4.42 -1.87 0.66
C LEU A 25 4.54 -2.99 -0.38
N GLN A 26 4.38 -2.68 -1.66
CA GLN A 26 4.55 -3.64 -2.74
C GLN A 26 6.00 -4.14 -2.83
N GLU A 27 6.97 -3.23 -2.75
CA GLU A 27 8.41 -3.56 -2.73
C GLU A 27 8.77 -4.44 -1.52
N LEU A 28 8.28 -4.09 -0.33
CA LEU A 28 8.49 -4.89 0.88
C LEU A 28 7.87 -6.30 0.75
N ASN A 29 6.69 -6.42 0.12
CA ASN A 29 6.08 -7.71 -0.14
C ASN A 29 6.84 -8.53 -1.19
N SER A 30 7.43 -7.89 -2.21
CA SER A 30 8.33 -8.59 -3.14
C SER A 30 9.56 -9.12 -2.41
N THR A 31 10.22 -8.25 -1.65
CA THR A 31 11.41 -8.60 -0.85
C THR A 31 11.11 -9.75 0.12
N ARG A 32 9.92 -9.75 0.75
CA ARG A 32 9.47 -10.87 1.59
C ARG A 32 9.37 -12.18 0.82
N ARG A 33 8.74 -12.16 -0.36
CA ARG A 33 8.56 -13.36 -1.18
C ARG A 33 9.89 -13.94 -1.65
N ASP A 34 10.80 -13.08 -2.10
CA ASP A 34 12.14 -13.50 -2.51
C ASP A 34 12.89 -14.12 -1.31
N ALA A 35 12.76 -13.51 -0.14
CA ALA A 35 13.33 -14.01 1.09
C ALA A 35 12.75 -15.35 1.56
N GLU A 36 11.43 -15.55 1.42
CA GLU A 36 10.75 -16.82 1.71
C GLU A 36 11.18 -17.92 0.73
N GLN A 37 11.33 -17.59 -0.55
CA GLN A 37 11.80 -18.53 -1.57
C GLN A 37 13.25 -18.97 -1.31
N GLN A 38 14.15 -18.04 -1.00
CA GLN A 38 15.53 -18.36 -0.64
C GLN A 38 15.61 -19.25 0.61
N LEU A 39 14.80 -18.97 1.64
CA LEU A 39 14.72 -19.82 2.83
C LEU A 39 14.28 -21.24 2.48
N ALA A 40 13.23 -21.39 1.67
CA ALA A 40 12.75 -22.69 1.24
C ALA A 40 13.82 -23.48 0.48
N THR A 41 14.55 -22.83 -0.43
CA THR A 41 15.68 -23.44 -1.14
C THR A 41 16.78 -23.91 -0.19
N LEU A 42 17.17 -23.08 0.79
CA LEU A 42 18.18 -23.45 1.79
C LEU A 42 17.74 -24.66 2.63
N GLN A 43 16.46 -24.71 3.02
CA GLN A 43 15.90 -25.83 3.78
C GLN A 43 15.91 -27.13 2.97
N VAL A 44 15.55 -27.08 1.68
CA VAL A 44 15.64 -28.23 0.77
C VAL A 44 17.08 -28.71 0.67
N TYR A 45 18.03 -27.80 0.38
CA TYR A 45 19.43 -28.18 0.28
C TYR A 45 19.98 -28.77 1.57
N ARG A 46 19.63 -28.21 2.72
CA ARG A 46 20.06 -28.77 4.01
C ARG A 46 19.56 -30.18 4.23
N ARG A 47 18.28 -30.44 3.94
CA ARG A 47 17.69 -31.78 4.05
C ARG A 47 18.41 -32.76 3.13
N ASP A 48 18.47 -32.45 1.84
CA ASP A 48 19.04 -33.33 0.82
C ASP A 48 20.54 -33.62 1.12
N TYR A 49 21.27 -32.62 1.61
CA TYR A 49 22.68 -32.78 1.99
C TYR A 49 22.86 -33.66 3.24
N THR A 50 21.95 -33.54 4.22
CA THR A 50 21.95 -34.39 5.42
C THR A 50 21.61 -35.84 5.08
N GLU A 51 20.63 -36.06 4.21
CA GLU A 51 20.28 -37.41 3.71
C GLU A 51 21.45 -38.07 2.98
N ARG A 52 22.18 -37.29 2.15
CA ARG A 52 23.38 -37.78 1.46
C ARG A 52 24.47 -38.19 2.44
N LEU A 53 24.70 -37.40 3.49
CA LEU A 53 25.65 -37.73 4.55
C LEU A 53 25.28 -39.05 5.22
N GLN A 54 24.01 -39.24 5.61
CA GLN A 54 23.54 -40.47 6.25
C GLN A 54 23.77 -41.70 5.36
N LYS A 55 23.48 -41.61 4.06
CA LYS A 55 23.73 -42.68 3.07
C LYS A 55 25.23 -42.98 2.89
N THR A 56 26.07 -41.96 2.94
CA THR A 56 27.52 -42.15 2.73
C THR A 56 28.19 -42.71 3.99
N MET A 57 27.71 -42.33 5.18
CA MET A 57 28.18 -42.88 6.45
C MET A 57 27.96 -44.40 6.54
N SER A 58 26.88 -44.95 5.98
CA SER A 58 26.63 -46.39 5.99
C SER A 58 27.63 -47.20 5.13
N HIS A 59 28.39 -46.53 4.26
CA HIS A 59 29.39 -47.16 3.38
C HIS A 59 30.84 -46.88 3.83
N GLY A 60 31.02 -46.20 4.98
CA GLY A 60 32.31 -45.75 5.49
C GLY A 60 32.73 -44.40 4.89
N LEU A 61 33.12 -43.46 5.76
CA LEU A 61 33.53 -42.12 5.37
C LEU A 61 34.88 -41.77 6.01
N SER A 62 35.79 -41.14 5.25
CA SER A 62 37.02 -40.61 5.83
C SER A 62 36.73 -39.47 6.81
N ALA A 63 37.58 -39.30 7.82
CA ALA A 63 37.43 -38.23 8.81
C ALA A 63 37.43 -36.82 8.19
N SER A 64 38.25 -36.62 7.13
CA SER A 64 38.31 -35.35 6.40
C SER A 64 36.99 -35.03 5.67
N ASN A 65 36.40 -36.03 5.00
CA ASN A 65 35.12 -35.83 4.33
C ASN A 65 34.01 -35.56 5.35
N TYR A 66 33.98 -36.30 6.47
CA TYR A 66 33.02 -36.06 7.56
C TYR A 66 33.11 -34.62 8.09
N HIS A 67 34.34 -34.13 8.31
CA HIS A 67 34.56 -32.74 8.75
C HIS A 67 34.01 -31.73 7.73
N ASN A 68 34.32 -31.88 6.45
CA ASN A 68 33.82 -31.01 5.39
C ASN A 68 32.28 -30.98 5.32
N PHE A 69 31.64 -32.16 5.44
CA PHE A 69 30.18 -32.27 5.49
C PHE A 69 29.59 -31.49 6.66
N ARG A 70 30.17 -31.64 7.86
CA ARG A 70 29.72 -30.94 9.07
C ARG A 70 29.87 -29.43 8.93
N GLN A 71 30.99 -28.96 8.37
CA GLN A 71 31.23 -27.54 8.16
C GLN A 71 30.19 -26.92 7.22
N PHE A 72 29.86 -27.61 6.11
CA PHE A 72 28.86 -27.10 5.17
C PHE A 72 27.45 -27.05 5.78
N ILE A 73 27.07 -28.03 6.60
CA ILE A 73 25.80 -28.00 7.33
C ILE A 73 25.74 -26.79 8.27
N VAL A 74 26.83 -26.47 8.98
CA VAL A 74 26.90 -25.28 9.84
C VAL A 74 26.69 -24.00 9.01
N THR A 75 27.34 -23.89 7.84
CA THR A 75 27.15 -22.75 6.95
C THR A 75 25.70 -22.63 6.44
N LEU A 76 25.04 -23.74 6.11
CA LEU A 76 23.62 -23.73 5.75
C LEU A 76 22.73 -23.30 6.92
N ASP A 77 23.00 -23.78 8.12
CA ASP A 77 22.27 -23.40 9.34
C ASP A 77 22.42 -21.90 9.66
N GLU A 78 23.63 -21.36 9.50
CA GLU A 78 23.90 -19.93 9.63
C GLU A 78 23.11 -19.12 8.59
N ALA A 79 23.15 -19.53 7.31
CA ALA A 79 22.41 -18.87 6.24
C ALA A 79 20.89 -18.90 6.49
N ILE A 80 20.34 -20.03 6.92
CA ILE A 80 18.93 -20.18 7.30
C ILE A 80 18.59 -19.25 8.47
N SER A 81 19.45 -19.16 9.48
CA SER A 81 19.26 -18.26 10.63
C SER A 81 19.23 -16.79 10.19
N LEU A 82 20.15 -16.38 9.31
CA LEU A 82 20.17 -15.04 8.73
C LEU A 82 18.89 -14.74 7.94
N GLN A 83 18.43 -15.69 7.12
CA GLN A 83 17.23 -15.54 6.32
C GLN A 83 15.97 -15.39 7.18
N ASN A 84 15.86 -16.17 8.26
CA ASN A 84 14.77 -16.05 9.23
C ASN A 84 14.78 -14.67 9.92
N LYS A 85 15.95 -14.16 10.32
CA LYS A 85 16.08 -12.81 10.90
C LYS A 85 15.64 -11.73 9.91
N ALA A 86 16.04 -11.85 8.64
CA ALA A 86 15.62 -10.93 7.58
C ALA A 86 14.09 -10.93 7.42
N LEU A 87 13.45 -12.12 7.42
CA LEU A 87 11.99 -12.23 7.35
C LEU A 87 11.28 -11.57 8.52
N VAL A 88 11.80 -11.71 9.75
CA VAL A 88 11.24 -11.02 10.92
C VAL A 88 11.33 -9.50 10.74
N GLN A 89 12.48 -8.97 10.31
CA GLN A 89 12.66 -7.55 10.06
C GLN A 89 11.72 -7.03 8.96
N ILE A 90 11.57 -7.77 7.86
CA ILE A 90 10.66 -7.41 6.77
C ILE A 90 9.20 -7.40 7.25
N LYS A 91 8.80 -8.37 8.09
CA LYS A 91 7.45 -8.39 8.70
C LYS A 91 7.20 -7.14 9.54
N THR A 92 8.14 -6.77 10.42
CA THR A 92 8.01 -5.52 11.20
C THR A 92 7.89 -4.29 10.31
N LYS A 93 8.71 -4.20 9.25
CA LYS A 93 8.62 -3.10 8.27
C LYS A 93 7.27 -3.09 7.55
N LEU A 94 6.74 -4.24 7.16
CA LEU A 94 5.43 -4.36 6.53
C LEU A 94 4.30 -3.84 7.44
N GLU A 95 4.31 -4.20 8.72
CA GLU A 95 3.28 -3.70 9.65
C GLU A 95 3.37 -2.18 9.80
N SER A 96 4.56 -1.64 10.05
CA SER A 96 4.75 -0.17 10.14
C SER A 96 4.37 0.54 8.84
N GLY A 97 4.68 -0.05 7.69
CA GLY A 97 4.31 0.48 6.38
C GLY A 97 2.80 0.47 6.14
N ARG A 98 2.08 -0.53 6.66
CA ARG A 98 0.61 -0.60 6.57
C ARG A 98 -0.03 0.50 7.39
N GLU A 99 0.42 0.70 8.62
CA GLU A 99 -0.05 1.80 9.47
C GLU A 99 0.17 3.16 8.81
N TYR A 100 1.36 3.37 8.25
CA TYR A 100 1.70 4.58 7.50
C TYR A 100 0.78 4.78 6.29
N TRP A 101 0.56 3.72 5.49
CA TRP A 101 -0.34 3.78 4.34
C TRP A 101 -1.78 4.09 4.76
N TYR A 102 -2.30 3.46 5.82
CA TYR A 102 -3.63 3.76 6.36
C TYR A 102 -3.77 5.21 6.81
N GLU A 103 -2.75 5.78 7.44
CA GLU A 103 -2.75 7.19 7.82
C GLU A 103 -2.88 8.11 6.59
N LYS A 104 -2.09 7.85 5.52
CA LYS A 104 -2.17 8.64 4.28
C LYS A 104 -3.52 8.47 3.59
N LYS A 105 -4.06 7.25 3.54
CA LYS A 105 -5.37 6.98 2.96
C LYS A 105 -6.49 7.67 3.74
N ARG A 106 -6.43 7.66 5.08
CA ARG A 106 -7.38 8.38 5.93
C ARG A 106 -7.35 9.88 5.65
N ARG A 107 -6.16 10.50 5.55
CA ARG A 107 -6.02 11.92 5.22
C ARG A 107 -6.60 12.27 3.85
N LEU A 108 -6.31 11.46 2.83
CA LEU A 108 -6.90 11.60 1.50
C LEU A 108 -8.43 11.53 1.55
N ASN A 109 -9.00 10.54 2.24
CA ASN A 109 -10.45 10.39 2.37
C ASN A 109 -11.09 11.59 3.08
N SER A 110 -10.41 12.18 4.08
CA SER A 110 -10.87 13.41 4.73
C SER A 110 -10.96 14.58 3.74
N TYR A 111 -9.96 14.77 2.88
CA TYR A 111 -10.00 15.83 1.87
C TYR A 111 -11.08 15.57 0.80
N MET A 112 -11.23 14.33 0.34
CA MET A 112 -12.32 13.95 -0.58
C MET A 112 -13.70 14.24 0.02
N THR A 113 -13.87 13.97 1.32
CA THR A 113 -15.11 14.28 2.04
C THR A 113 -15.39 15.79 2.07
N LEU A 114 -14.36 16.61 2.32
CA LEU A 114 -14.49 18.07 2.29
C LEU A 114 -14.86 18.57 0.88
N LEU A 115 -14.26 18.01 -0.17
CA LEU A 115 -14.55 18.39 -1.54
C LEU A 115 -16.00 18.08 -1.91
N SER A 116 -16.49 16.90 -1.54
CA SER A 116 -17.89 16.50 -1.74
C SER A 116 -18.87 17.45 -1.02
N ARG A 117 -18.55 17.85 0.22
CA ARG A 117 -19.37 18.83 0.96
C ARG A 117 -19.38 20.19 0.29
N GLN A 118 -18.22 20.67 -0.17
CA GLN A 118 -18.13 21.95 -0.88
C GLN A 118 -18.96 21.94 -2.18
N ALA A 119 -18.87 20.85 -2.96
CA ALA A 119 -19.66 20.69 -4.18
C ALA A 119 -21.17 20.72 -3.90
N ARG A 120 -21.62 20.06 -2.81
CA ARG A 120 -23.02 20.09 -2.40
C ARG A 120 -23.50 21.48 -1.99
N GLN A 121 -22.70 22.20 -1.19
CA GLN A 121 -23.03 23.56 -0.78
C GLN A 121 -23.11 24.51 -1.98
N GLN A 122 -22.22 24.37 -2.96
CA GLN A 122 -22.26 25.16 -4.18
C GLN A 122 -23.55 24.88 -4.97
N ALA A 123 -23.89 23.61 -5.19
CA ALA A 123 -25.12 23.23 -5.88
C ALA A 123 -26.38 23.77 -5.17
N GLU A 124 -26.42 23.71 -3.83
CA GLU A 124 -27.52 24.29 -3.05
C GLU A 124 -27.62 25.82 -3.21
N SER A 125 -26.48 26.52 -3.29
CA SER A 125 -26.44 27.96 -3.53
C SER A 125 -26.90 28.33 -4.95
N ASP A 126 -26.42 27.58 -5.95
CA ASP A 126 -26.76 27.82 -7.36
C ASP A 126 -28.26 27.60 -7.59
N ASN A 127 -28.83 26.50 -7.07
CA ASN A 127 -30.27 26.23 -7.13
C ASN A 127 -31.10 27.36 -6.50
N ARG A 128 -30.66 27.92 -5.36
CA ARG A 128 -31.34 29.07 -4.72
C ARG A 128 -31.26 30.33 -5.58
N SER A 129 -30.14 30.57 -6.25
CA SER A 129 -29.98 31.73 -7.13
C SER A 129 -30.85 31.61 -8.38
N GLU A 130 -30.88 30.43 -9.00
CA GLU A 130 -31.73 30.12 -10.14
C GLU A 130 -33.21 30.26 -9.79
N GLN A 131 -33.64 29.71 -8.65
CA GLN A 131 -35.02 29.85 -8.17
C GLN A 131 -35.42 31.32 -8.01
N ARG A 132 -34.58 32.14 -7.36
CA ARG A 132 -34.84 33.59 -7.21
C ARG A 132 -34.97 34.30 -8.56
N THR A 133 -34.08 33.99 -9.50
CA THR A 133 -34.10 34.58 -10.83
C THR A 133 -35.38 34.22 -11.59
N ASN A 134 -35.80 32.96 -11.51
CA ASN A 134 -37.05 32.50 -12.11
C ASN A 134 -38.27 33.17 -11.49
N ASP A 135 -38.32 33.27 -10.16
CA ASP A 135 -39.42 33.94 -9.44
C ASP A 135 -39.54 35.42 -9.84
N GLU A 136 -38.41 36.13 -9.99
CA GLU A 136 -38.37 37.51 -10.47
C GLU A 136 -38.88 37.66 -11.91
N ILE A 137 -38.49 36.74 -12.81
CA ILE A 137 -38.96 36.72 -14.20
C ILE A 137 -40.48 36.48 -14.24
N SER A 138 -40.97 35.49 -13.50
CA SER A 138 -42.41 35.18 -13.42
C SER A 138 -43.22 36.34 -12.86
N ALA A 139 -42.74 36.98 -11.79
CA ALA A 139 -43.40 38.15 -11.20
C ALA A 139 -43.44 39.35 -12.16
N ASN A 140 -42.35 39.59 -12.90
CA ASN A 140 -42.29 40.64 -13.91
C ASN A 140 -43.23 40.36 -15.11
N LEU A 141 -43.35 39.10 -15.53
CA LEU A 141 -44.28 38.71 -16.59
C LEU A 141 -45.73 38.94 -16.18
N LEU A 142 -46.11 38.53 -14.95
CA LEU A 142 -47.45 38.72 -14.41
C LEU A 142 -47.83 40.21 -14.32
N ARG A 143 -46.90 41.06 -13.85
CA ARG A 143 -47.10 42.51 -13.79
C ARG A 143 -47.32 43.15 -15.17
N ARG A 144 -46.79 42.55 -16.24
CA ARG A 144 -46.99 43.03 -17.61
C ARG A 144 -48.37 42.64 -18.14
N THR A 145 -48.84 41.43 -17.84
CA THR A 145 -50.18 40.98 -18.26
C THR A 145 -51.30 41.71 -17.53
N ASP A 146 -51.10 42.08 -16.25
CA ASP A 146 -52.09 42.85 -15.47
C ASP A 146 -52.20 44.32 -15.93
N LYS A 147 -51.19 44.85 -16.62
CA LYS A 147 -51.22 46.22 -17.18
C LYS A 147 -51.86 46.31 -18.57
N THR A 148 -52.18 45.18 -19.18
CA THR A 148 -52.73 45.10 -20.55
C THR A 148 -54.25 44.86 -20.60
N TYR A 149 -54.93 44.90 -19.46
CA TYR A 149 -56.39 44.92 -19.31
C TYR A 149 -56.81 46.17 -18.54
#